data_AF-A0A4W5K4C8-F1
#
_entry.id   AF-A0A4W5K4C8-F1
#
_cell.length_a   1.000
_cell.length_b   1.000
_cell.length_c   1.000
_cell.angle_alpha   90.00
_cell.angle_beta   90.00
_cell.angle_gamma   90.00
#
_symmetry.space_group_name_H-M   'P 1'
#
loop_
_entity.id
_entity.type
_entity.pdbx_description
1 polymer ?
#
loop_
_entity_poly.entity_id
_entity_poly.type
_entity_poly.pdbx_seq_one_letter_code
_entity_poly.pdbx_strand_id
1 'polypeptide(L)'
;MYIHLNMTFALCLLSLSQCQNLGKLTTVQMGHDNSGLYAKWLVEYVMVRNEITGHAYKFPCGRWLGKGVDDGSLERVLVGELVTPNSENEDRMCRTPPMQQSPGMMRRFVTISPNSKPKLNTGQIQEGVGEAINGIVKHFHKPEKERGSLTLLLCGEYGLVWALEQVFQHGFKSPRLFKNVFIWDFLEKSQVYFESAEQREVTPDENWQTRVCHFCRFMRAINSTSRNIGKDGKFQMLVCLGARDHLLHHWIALLADCPITVQMYEDTALIKDRSLVNSLIRVLQTLQEFNITLEASLVKGIGI
;
A
#
# COMPACT_ATOMS: atom_id res chain seq x y z
N MET A 1 -10.71 6.64 18.38
CA MET A 1 -10.72 5.73 19.54
C MET A 1 -9.31 5.17 19.67
N TYR A 2 -8.59 5.46 20.75
CA TYR A 2 -7.24 4.95 20.98
C TYR A 2 -7.35 3.61 21.72
N ILE A 3 -6.83 2.54 21.11
CA ILE A 3 -6.80 1.22 21.71
C ILE A 3 -5.34 0.93 22.07
N HIS A 4 -5.07 0.72 23.36
CA HIS A 4 -3.76 0.32 23.83
C HIS A 4 -3.50 -1.14 23.46
N LEU A 5 -2.55 -1.36 22.55
CA LEU A 5 -2.06 -2.69 22.20
C LEU A 5 -0.69 -2.88 22.83
N ASN A 6 -0.61 -3.80 23.79
CA ASN A 6 0.63 -4.23 24.41
C ASN A 6 0.94 -5.59 23.81
N MET A 7 1.84 -5.71 22.83
CA MET A 7 2.22 -7.05 22.35
C MET A 7 3.44 -7.08 21.45
N THR A 8 4.40 -7.92 21.83
CA THR A 8 5.48 -8.40 20.98
C THR A 8 5.00 -9.72 20.37
N PHE A 9 4.71 -9.71 19.06
CA PHE A 9 4.03 -10.74 18.26
C PHE A 9 2.53 -10.88 18.57
N ALA A 10 1.65 -10.40 17.68
CA ALA A 10 0.20 -10.46 17.93
C ALA A 10 -0.67 -10.64 16.69
N LEU A 11 -1.49 -11.69 16.75
CA LEU A 11 -2.92 -11.55 16.50
C LEU A 11 -3.47 -10.46 17.43
N CYS A 12 -3.97 -9.37 16.86
CA CYS A 12 -4.72 -8.37 17.62
C CYS A 12 -6.22 -8.69 17.52
N LEU A 13 -6.84 -9.15 18.62
CA LEU A 13 -8.29 -9.32 18.72
C LEU A 13 -8.90 -8.10 19.40
N LEU A 14 -9.74 -7.38 18.67
CA LEU A 14 -10.52 -6.24 19.17
C LEU A 14 -12.00 -6.64 19.27
N SER A 15 -12.51 -6.70 20.50
CA SER A 15 -13.94 -6.88 20.77
C SER A 15 -14.57 -5.53 21.10
N LEU A 16 -15.56 -5.12 20.31
CA LEU A 16 -16.30 -3.86 20.49
C LEU A 16 -17.58 -4.12 21.27
N SER A 17 -17.50 -4.22 22.60
CA SER A 17 -18.65 -4.53 23.46
C SER A 17 -19.41 -3.30 24.01
N GLN A 18 -18.79 -2.11 24.00
CA GLN A 18 -19.38 -0.85 24.51
C GLN A 18 -19.57 0.22 23.42
N CYS A 19 -19.45 -0.13 22.14
CA CYS A 19 -19.55 0.82 21.03
C CYS A 19 -20.96 0.84 20.43
N GLN A 20 -21.40 2.01 19.95
CA GLN A 20 -22.49 2.07 18.97
C GLN A 20 -22.14 1.16 17.78
N ASN A 21 -23.16 0.54 17.17
CA ASN A 21 -22.96 -0.30 15.99
C ASN A 21 -22.28 0.53 14.88
N LEU A 22 -20.98 0.27 14.64
CA LEU A 22 -20.15 0.97 13.66
C LEU A 22 -20.50 0.61 12.21
N GLY A 23 -21.48 -0.27 12.01
CA GLY A 23 -21.88 -0.77 10.69
C GLY A 23 -20.81 -1.66 10.08
N LYS A 24 -20.67 -1.58 8.74
CA LYS A 24 -19.67 -2.33 7.98
C LYS A 24 -18.29 -1.69 8.17
N LEU A 25 -17.35 -2.46 8.70
CA LEU A 25 -15.97 -2.01 8.87
C LEU A 25 -15.20 -2.21 7.56
N THR A 26 -14.56 -1.14 7.07
CA THR A 26 -13.76 -1.17 5.82
C THR A 26 -12.28 -0.98 6.09
N THR A 27 -11.92 -0.12 7.04
CA THR A 27 -10.53 0.20 7.35
C THR A 27 -10.27 0.18 8.86
N VAL A 28 -9.04 -0.19 9.24
CA VAL A 28 -8.52 -0.02 10.61
C VAL A 28 -7.19 0.71 10.55
N GLN A 29 -7.05 1.75 11.35
CA GLN A 29 -5.78 2.44 11.53
C GLN A 29 -5.12 1.94 12.80
N MET A 30 -3.88 1.49 12.68
CA MET A 30 -3.06 1.05 13.80
C MET A 30 -1.72 1.79 13.78
N GLY A 31 -1.14 2.02 14.95
CA GLY A 31 0.19 2.62 15.04
C GLY A 31 0.72 2.60 16.47
N HIS A 32 2.01 2.90 16.59
CA HIS A 32 2.72 2.98 17.87
C HIS A 32 3.66 4.19 17.86
N ASP A 33 4.04 4.66 19.04
CA ASP A 33 4.92 5.82 19.23
C ASP A 33 6.41 5.47 19.19
N ASN A 34 6.75 4.19 18.98
CA ASN A 34 8.11 3.65 19.00
C ASN A 34 8.82 3.89 20.35
N SER A 35 8.07 4.01 21.45
CA SER A 35 8.63 4.13 22.80
C SER A 35 9.06 2.77 23.37
N GLY A 36 10.04 2.80 24.28
CA GLY A 36 10.52 1.61 25.01
C GLY A 36 11.59 0.78 24.26
N LEU A 37 12.16 -0.18 24.99
CA LEU A 37 13.08 -1.17 24.43
C LEU A 37 12.27 -2.19 23.61
N TYR A 38 12.77 -2.57 22.43
CA TYR A 38 12.11 -3.53 21.53
C TYR A 38 10.71 -3.11 21.02
N ALA A 39 10.51 -1.82 20.76
CA ALA A 39 9.24 -1.25 20.30
C ALA A 39 8.71 -1.77 18.94
N LYS A 40 9.43 -2.67 18.25
CA LYS A 40 9.12 -3.12 16.89
C LYS A 40 8.05 -4.22 16.92
N TRP A 41 6.99 -4.08 16.15
CA TRP A 41 5.88 -5.03 16.09
C TRP A 41 5.80 -5.69 14.72
N LEU A 42 5.90 -7.01 14.66
CA LEU A 42 5.45 -7.77 13.49
C LEU A 42 3.96 -8.04 13.65
N VAL A 43 3.15 -7.49 12.74
CA VAL A 43 1.69 -7.66 12.79
C VAL A 43 1.26 -8.47 11.59
N GLU A 44 0.71 -9.65 11.85
CA GLU A 44 0.23 -10.54 10.79
C GLU A 44 -1.14 -10.07 10.29
N TYR A 45 -2.09 -9.85 11.19
CA TYR A 45 -3.40 -9.27 10.90
C TYR A 45 -4.07 -8.74 12.18
N VAL A 46 -5.10 -7.92 12.00
CA VAL A 46 -6.02 -7.46 13.06
C VAL A 46 -7.38 -8.11 12.82
N MET A 47 -7.99 -8.65 13.87
CA MET A 47 -9.36 -9.17 13.86
C MET A 47 -10.26 -8.25 14.67
N VAL A 48 -11.37 -7.81 14.07
CA VAL A 48 -12.38 -7.00 14.75
C VAL A 48 -13.70 -7.73 14.71
N ARG A 49 -14.27 -8.01 15.89
CA ARG A 49 -15.60 -8.62 16.02
C ARG A 49 -16.59 -7.60 16.56
N ASN A 50 -17.69 -7.43 15.83
CA ASN A 50 -18.83 -6.65 16.26
C ASN A 50 -19.77 -7.57 17.05
N GLU A 51 -19.76 -7.45 18.37
CA GLU A 51 -20.57 -8.29 19.28
C GLU A 51 -22.08 -8.08 19.10
N ILE A 52 -22.50 -6.93 18.57
CA ILE A 52 -23.92 -6.62 18.33
C ILE A 52 -24.44 -7.37 17.10
N THR A 53 -23.66 -7.38 16.01
CA THR A 53 -24.07 -8.00 14.73
C THR A 53 -23.55 -9.43 14.55
N GLY A 54 -22.59 -9.86 15.36
CA GLY A 54 -21.89 -11.14 15.22
C GLY A 54 -20.83 -11.17 14.10
N HIS A 55 -20.78 -10.15 13.24
CA HIS A 55 -19.80 -10.07 12.15
C HIS A 55 -18.36 -9.96 12.66
N ALA A 56 -17.45 -10.70 12.03
CA ALA A 56 -16.02 -10.60 12.23
C ALA A 56 -15.35 -10.09 10.96
N TYR A 57 -14.34 -9.23 11.11
CA TYR A 57 -13.59 -8.65 10.02
C TYR A 57 -12.10 -8.93 10.22
N LYS A 58 -11.44 -9.40 9.17
CA LYS A 58 -9.99 -9.62 9.14
C LYS A 58 -9.34 -8.49 8.36
N PHE A 59 -8.30 -7.90 8.95
CA PHE A 59 -7.49 -6.84 8.37
C PHE A 59 -6.05 -7.36 8.23
N PRO A 60 -5.69 -7.95 7.08
CA PRO A 60 -4.33 -8.44 6.83
C PRO A 60 -3.31 -7.30 6.93
N CYS A 61 -2.15 -7.59 7.52
CA CYS A 61 -1.02 -6.66 7.57
C CYS A 61 0.25 -7.33 7.02
N GLY A 62 0.72 -8.41 7.66
CA GLY A 62 1.91 -9.18 7.28
C GLY A 62 3.23 -8.40 7.30
N ARG A 63 3.30 -7.29 8.03
CA ARG A 63 4.39 -6.29 7.93
C ARG A 63 4.88 -5.85 9.30
N TRP A 64 6.10 -5.32 9.34
CA TRP A 64 6.64 -4.73 10.57
C TRP A 64 6.18 -3.27 10.74
N LEU A 65 6.00 -2.88 12.00
CA LEU A 65 5.94 -1.49 12.45
C LEU A 65 7.14 -1.22 13.36
N GLY A 66 7.94 -0.22 13.02
CA GLY A 66 9.07 0.21 13.83
C GLY A 66 10.19 0.87 13.03
N LYS A 67 10.93 1.78 13.67
CA LYS A 67 12.07 2.44 13.02
C LYS A 67 13.17 1.42 12.68
N GLY A 68 13.67 1.48 11.45
CA GLY A 68 14.79 0.66 10.98
C GLY A 68 14.46 -0.81 10.72
N VAL A 69 13.18 -1.18 10.60
CA VAL A 69 12.73 -2.47 10.06
C VAL A 69 11.75 -2.23 8.92
N ASP A 70 11.72 -3.16 7.96
CA ASP A 70 10.81 -3.10 6.80
C ASP A 70 10.87 -1.70 6.14
N ASP A 71 9.74 -1.04 5.90
CA ASP A 71 9.64 0.30 5.32
C ASP A 71 9.75 1.46 6.33
N GLY A 72 10.05 1.14 7.60
CA GLY A 72 10.18 2.10 8.71
C GLY A 72 8.86 2.69 9.22
N SER A 73 7.71 2.13 8.82
CA SER A 73 6.40 2.64 9.23
C SER A 73 6.17 2.49 10.74
N LEU A 74 5.53 3.47 11.38
CA LEU A 74 4.99 3.37 12.75
C LEU A 74 3.46 3.39 12.76
N GLU A 75 2.83 3.59 11.61
CA GLU A 75 1.38 3.67 11.44
C GLU A 75 0.96 3.02 10.13
N ARG A 76 -0.07 2.18 10.14
CA ARG A 76 -0.64 1.55 8.94
C ARG A 76 -2.16 1.65 8.95
N VAL A 77 -2.73 1.92 7.77
CA VAL A 77 -4.16 1.78 7.51
C VAL A 77 -4.33 0.46 6.78
N LEU A 78 -5.03 -0.48 7.40
CA LEU A 78 -5.30 -1.79 6.83
C LEU A 78 -6.74 -1.80 6.30
N VAL A 79 -6.94 -2.53 5.21
CA VAL A 79 -8.27 -2.73 4.63
C VAL A 79 -8.79 -4.09 5.07
N GLY A 80 -10.05 -4.12 5.50
CA GLY A 80 -10.69 -5.28 6.09
C GLY A 80 -11.65 -5.98 5.16
N GLU A 81 -11.74 -7.28 5.34
CA GLU A 81 -12.71 -8.15 4.68
C GLU A 81 -13.62 -8.81 5.72
N LEU A 82 -14.88 -9.00 5.35
CA LEU A 82 -15.84 -9.72 6.19
C LEU A 82 -15.49 -11.20 6.19
N VAL A 83 -15.30 -11.77 7.38
CA VAL A 83 -15.08 -13.20 7.56
C VAL A 83 -16.40 -13.93 7.44
N THR A 84 -16.52 -14.81 6.44
CA THR A 84 -17.69 -15.68 6.29
C THR A 84 -17.44 -16.99 7.03
N PRO A 85 -18.42 -17.49 7.81
CA PRO A 85 -18.23 -18.70 8.64
C PRO A 85 -18.02 -20.01 7.86
N ASN A 86 -18.07 -20.00 6.52
CA ASN A 86 -17.89 -21.18 5.67
C ASN A 86 -16.46 -21.37 5.13
N SER A 87 -15.48 -20.54 5.50
CA SER A 87 -14.08 -20.88 5.29
C SER A 87 -13.67 -21.93 6.32
N GLU A 88 -13.89 -23.20 6.00
CA GLU A 88 -13.38 -24.36 6.73
C GLU A 88 -11.88 -24.17 6.99
N ASN A 89 -11.49 -23.75 8.21
CA ASN A 89 -10.20 -24.06 8.88
C ASN A 89 -9.85 -23.26 10.17
N GLU A 90 -10.68 -22.37 10.73
CA GLU A 90 -10.26 -21.56 11.91
C GLU A 90 -11.08 -21.69 13.21
N ASP A 91 -11.79 -22.79 13.45
CA ASP A 91 -12.46 -23.04 14.74
C ASP A 91 -11.51 -23.39 15.92
N ARG A 92 -10.20 -23.09 15.81
CA ARG A 92 -9.22 -23.36 16.88
C ARG A 92 -8.55 -22.15 17.52
N MET A 93 -8.79 -20.92 17.07
CA MET A 93 -7.99 -19.76 17.53
C MET A 93 -8.67 -18.82 18.53
N CYS A 94 -9.85 -19.19 19.08
CA CYS A 94 -10.53 -18.44 20.13
C CYS A 94 -10.13 -18.87 21.57
N ARG A 95 -8.85 -19.13 21.85
CA ARG A 95 -8.35 -19.31 23.23
C ARG A 95 -7.05 -18.56 23.46
N THR A 96 -7.01 -17.76 24.53
CA THR A 96 -5.77 -17.25 25.11
C THR A 96 -4.83 -18.43 25.40
N PRO A 97 -3.55 -18.41 24.97
CA PRO A 97 -2.62 -19.49 25.29
C PRO A 97 -2.42 -19.57 26.81
N PRO A 98 -2.32 -20.76 27.41
CA PRO A 98 -1.94 -20.88 28.81
C PRO A 98 -0.51 -20.37 29.01
N MET A 99 -0.25 -19.73 30.15
CA MET A 99 1.06 -19.21 30.53
C MET A 99 2.08 -20.36 30.59
N GLN A 100 3.00 -20.42 29.63
CA GLN A 100 4.10 -21.38 29.65
C GLN A 100 5.42 -20.68 30.00
N GLN A 101 6.15 -21.29 30.94
CA GLN A 101 7.46 -20.84 31.42
C GLN A 101 8.51 -20.86 30.30
N SER A 102 9.43 -19.90 30.36
CA SER A 102 10.47 -19.67 29.36
C SER A 102 11.43 -20.87 29.20
N PRO A 103 11.66 -21.39 27.98
CA PRO A 103 12.81 -22.25 27.72
C PRO A 103 14.00 -21.38 27.28
N GLY A 104 15.04 -21.34 28.11
CA GLY A 104 16.34 -20.80 27.74
C GLY A 104 17.04 -21.73 26.75
N MET A 105 17.19 -21.32 25.50
CA MET A 105 18.30 -21.71 24.61
C MET A 105 18.24 -20.86 23.34
N MET A 106 19.37 -20.24 22.98
CA MET A 106 19.59 -19.52 21.73
C MET A 106 19.07 -20.32 20.52
N ARG A 107 17.90 -19.95 19.99
CA ARG A 107 17.48 -20.35 18.64
C ARG A 107 17.98 -19.28 17.67
N ARG A 108 18.84 -19.74 16.76
CA ARG A 108 19.37 -19.02 15.60
C ARG A 108 18.22 -18.28 14.91
N PHE A 109 18.36 -16.96 14.73
CA PHE A 109 17.39 -16.12 14.03
C PHE A 109 17.16 -16.68 12.62
N VAL A 110 16.01 -17.31 12.41
CA VAL A 110 15.48 -17.54 11.07
C VAL A 110 14.74 -16.26 10.70
N THR A 111 15.34 -15.48 9.82
CA THR A 111 14.69 -14.33 9.18
C THR A 111 13.56 -14.87 8.30
N ILE A 112 12.36 -15.02 8.86
CA ILE A 112 11.17 -15.31 8.06
C ILE A 112 10.84 -14.01 7.32
N SER A 113 11.37 -13.90 6.09
CA SER A 113 10.93 -12.90 5.12
C SER A 113 9.50 -13.26 4.69
N PRO A 114 8.51 -12.35 4.71
CA PRO A 114 7.13 -12.67 4.32
C PRO A 114 6.94 -12.98 2.83
N ASN A 115 7.97 -12.88 1.99
CA ASN A 115 7.84 -12.96 0.53
C ASN A 115 8.35 -14.28 -0.07
N SER A 116 7.67 -15.38 0.21
CA SER A 116 7.71 -16.58 -0.65
C SER A 116 6.62 -16.57 -1.72
N LYS A 117 6.03 -15.40 -2.05
CA LYS A 117 5.17 -15.26 -3.23
C LYS A 117 6.08 -15.29 -4.48
N PRO A 118 5.81 -16.13 -5.48
CA PRO A 118 6.64 -16.22 -6.68
C PRO A 118 6.68 -14.87 -7.42
N LYS A 119 7.85 -14.52 -7.95
CA LYS A 119 8.02 -13.30 -8.77
C LYS A 119 7.18 -13.43 -10.03
N LEU A 120 6.23 -12.51 -10.22
CA LEU A 120 5.31 -12.51 -11.35
C LEU A 120 6.03 -12.16 -12.65
N ASN A 121 5.61 -12.77 -13.76
CA ASN A 121 6.05 -12.36 -15.09
C ASN A 121 5.26 -11.13 -15.60
N THR A 122 5.71 -10.53 -16.70
CA THR A 122 5.08 -9.33 -17.27
C THR A 122 3.60 -9.52 -17.65
N GLY A 123 3.22 -10.69 -18.17
CA GLY A 123 1.84 -11.00 -18.53
C GLY A 123 0.91 -11.05 -17.31
N GLN A 124 1.34 -11.71 -16.24
CA GLN A 124 0.60 -11.77 -14.97
C GLN A 124 0.45 -10.39 -14.33
N ILE A 125 1.47 -9.54 -14.44
CA ILE A 125 1.41 -8.16 -13.94
C ILE A 125 0.40 -7.34 -14.74
N GLN A 126 0.41 -7.44 -16.07
CA GLN A 126 -0.56 -6.75 -16.93
C GLN A 126 -1.99 -7.22 -16.66
N GLU A 127 -2.20 -8.53 -16.50
CA GLU A 127 -3.49 -9.11 -16.14
C GLU A 127 -3.96 -8.57 -14.78
N GLY A 128 -3.11 -8.60 -13.75
CA GLY A 128 -3.45 -8.08 -12.42
C GLY A 128 -3.82 -6.58 -12.42
N VAL A 129 -3.14 -5.75 -13.22
CA VAL A 129 -3.54 -4.34 -13.40
C VAL A 129 -4.89 -4.25 -14.09
N GLY A 130 -5.11 -5.01 -15.16
CA GLY A 130 -6.37 -5.04 -15.89
C GLY A 130 -7.54 -5.48 -15.00
N GLU A 131 -7.34 -6.50 -14.16
CA GLU A 131 -8.33 -6.98 -13.20
C GLU A 131 -8.67 -5.94 -12.13
N ALA A 132 -7.66 -5.30 -11.53
CA ALA A 132 -7.87 -4.25 -10.54
C ALA A 132 -8.70 -3.09 -11.10
N ILE A 133 -8.35 -2.65 -12.31
CA ILE A 133 -9.05 -1.57 -13.02
C ILE A 133 -10.47 -1.97 -13.39
N ASN A 134 -10.66 -3.18 -13.94
CA ASN A 134 -11.98 -3.73 -14.23
C ASN A 134 -12.86 -3.83 -12.96
N GLY A 135 -12.28 -4.16 -11.81
CA GLY A 135 -12.95 -4.16 -10.52
C GLY A 135 -13.50 -2.78 -10.16
N ILE A 136 -12.70 -1.72 -10.34
CA ILE A 136 -13.12 -0.32 -10.12
C ILE A 136 -14.20 0.08 -11.12
N VAL A 137 -14.02 -0.21 -12.41
CA VAL A 137 -15.02 0.08 -13.45
C VAL A 137 -16.36 -0.57 -13.11
N LYS A 138 -16.36 -1.87 -12.77
CA LYS A 138 -17.57 -2.61 -12.37
C LYS A 138 -18.24 -2.00 -11.14
N HIS A 139 -17.46 -1.48 -10.18
CA HIS A 139 -18.02 -0.80 -9.02
C HIS A 139 -18.86 0.42 -9.41
N PHE A 140 -18.38 1.26 -10.34
CA PHE A 140 -19.15 2.44 -10.76
C PHE A 140 -20.37 2.11 -11.61
N HIS A 141 -20.35 0.99 -12.33
CA HIS A 141 -21.52 0.51 -13.07
C HIS A 141 -22.61 -0.12 -12.19
N LYS A 142 -22.28 -0.51 -10.96
CA LYS A 142 -23.28 -1.05 -10.01
C LYS A 142 -24.14 0.08 -9.41
N PRO A 143 -25.44 -0.19 -9.14
CA PRO A 143 -26.28 0.70 -8.35
C PRO A 143 -25.63 1.00 -6.99
N GLU A 144 -25.77 2.24 -6.50
CA GLU A 144 -25.09 2.70 -5.28
C GLU A 144 -25.33 1.78 -4.06
N LYS A 145 -26.54 1.25 -3.91
CA LYS A 145 -26.93 0.33 -2.83
C LYS A 145 -26.21 -1.02 -2.87
N GLU A 146 -25.66 -1.40 -4.02
CA GLU A 146 -24.96 -2.67 -4.26
C GLU A 146 -23.44 -2.50 -4.32
N ARG A 147 -22.94 -1.27 -4.21
CA ARG A 147 -21.51 -0.98 -4.31
C ARG A 147 -20.76 -1.57 -3.11
N GLY A 148 -19.66 -2.25 -3.42
CA GLY A 148 -18.68 -2.69 -2.42
C GLY A 148 -17.85 -1.52 -1.89
N SER A 149 -16.81 -1.80 -1.11
CA SER A 149 -15.87 -0.76 -0.69
C SER A 149 -14.91 -0.42 -1.83
N LEU A 150 -14.86 0.85 -2.25
CA LEU A 150 -13.87 1.33 -3.22
C LEU A 150 -12.45 1.25 -2.65
N THR A 151 -12.30 1.47 -1.34
CA THR A 151 -11.03 1.32 -0.62
C THR A 151 -10.46 -0.10 -0.75
N LEU A 152 -11.32 -1.13 -0.78
CA LEU A 152 -10.90 -2.52 -1.02
C LEU A 152 -10.39 -2.72 -2.45
N LEU A 153 -11.02 -2.10 -3.44
CA LEU A 153 -10.57 -2.21 -4.84
C LEU A 153 -9.25 -1.45 -5.07
N LEU A 154 -9.01 -0.37 -4.32
CA LEU A 154 -7.77 0.40 -4.41
C LEU A 154 -6.62 -0.24 -3.61
N CYS A 155 -6.86 -0.59 -2.35
CA CYS A 155 -5.83 -0.93 -1.36
C CYS A 155 -5.94 -2.35 -0.79
N GLY A 156 -6.96 -3.13 -1.18
CA GLY A 156 -7.12 -4.52 -0.75
C GLY A 156 -6.13 -5.46 -1.40
N GLU A 157 -6.23 -6.76 -1.08
CA GLU A 157 -5.41 -7.78 -1.72
C GLU A 157 -5.74 -7.81 -3.23
N TYR A 158 -4.69 -7.74 -4.07
CA TYR A 158 -4.82 -7.62 -5.53
C TYR A 158 -5.53 -6.34 -6.03
N GLY A 159 -5.68 -5.32 -5.18
CA GLY A 159 -6.18 -4.01 -5.57
C GLY A 159 -5.19 -3.21 -6.45
N LEU A 160 -5.61 -2.02 -6.88
CA LEU A 160 -4.83 -1.17 -7.78
C LEU A 160 -3.42 -0.83 -7.26
N VAL A 161 -3.30 -0.54 -5.96
CA VAL A 161 -2.02 -0.23 -5.31
C VAL A 161 -1.07 -1.41 -5.43
N TRP A 162 -1.55 -2.61 -5.12
CA TRP A 162 -0.76 -3.83 -5.23
C TRP A 162 -0.36 -4.09 -6.68
N ALA A 163 -1.28 -3.96 -7.64
CA ALA A 163 -0.97 -4.21 -9.05
C ALA A 163 0.11 -3.24 -9.57
N LEU A 164 0.04 -1.96 -9.20
CA LEU A 164 1.07 -0.99 -9.55
C LEU A 164 2.37 -1.19 -8.77
N GLU A 165 2.32 -1.68 -7.54
CA GLU A 165 3.51 -2.11 -6.80
C GLU A 165 4.26 -3.20 -7.61
N GLN A 166 3.55 -4.21 -8.13
CA GLN A 166 4.17 -5.25 -8.95
C GLN A 166 4.79 -4.71 -10.25
N VAL A 167 4.16 -3.71 -10.89
CA VAL A 167 4.72 -2.99 -12.05
C VAL A 167 6.07 -2.37 -11.70
N PHE A 168 6.11 -1.61 -10.61
CA PHE A 168 7.33 -0.93 -10.19
C PHE A 168 8.36 -1.87 -9.57
N GLN A 169 8.00 -3.03 -9.02
CA GLN A 169 8.97 -4.00 -8.52
C GLN A 169 9.60 -4.84 -9.64
N HIS A 170 8.96 -4.94 -10.81
CA HIS A 170 9.48 -5.73 -11.92
C HIS A 170 10.77 -5.16 -12.50
N GLY A 171 11.87 -5.90 -12.30
CA GLY A 171 13.20 -5.51 -12.77
C GLY A 171 13.89 -4.47 -11.89
N PHE A 172 13.44 -4.27 -10.65
CA PHE A 172 14.15 -3.42 -9.69
C PHE A 172 15.53 -4.01 -9.39
N LYS A 173 16.60 -3.20 -9.51
CA LYS A 173 17.97 -3.65 -9.20
C LYS A 173 18.13 -3.82 -7.69
N SER A 174 18.45 -5.03 -7.25
CA SER A 174 18.86 -5.26 -5.86
C SER A 174 20.23 -4.64 -5.60
N PRO A 175 20.42 -3.82 -4.55
CA PRO A 175 21.75 -3.37 -4.18
C PRO A 175 22.60 -4.55 -3.70
N ARG A 176 23.92 -4.46 -3.94
CA ARG A 176 24.89 -5.50 -3.55
C ARG A 176 25.10 -5.64 -2.04
N LEU A 177 24.57 -4.71 -1.25
CA LEU A 177 24.67 -4.66 0.21
C LEU A 177 23.24 -4.66 0.78
N PHE A 178 23.05 -5.23 1.98
CA PHE A 178 21.80 -5.51 2.71
C PHE A 178 20.80 -4.34 2.94
N LYS A 179 20.81 -3.30 2.13
CA LYS A 179 19.87 -2.19 2.15
C LYS A 179 18.65 -2.54 1.31
N ASN A 180 17.48 -2.53 1.92
CA ASN A 180 16.22 -2.60 1.17
C ASN A 180 16.04 -1.31 0.37
N VAL A 181 15.69 -1.44 -0.92
CA VAL A 181 15.31 -0.31 -1.76
C VAL A 181 13.83 -0.41 -2.04
N PHE A 182 13.13 0.69 -1.85
CA PHE A 182 11.69 0.80 -2.01
C PHE A 182 11.37 1.59 -3.28
N ILE A 183 10.16 1.41 -3.79
CA ILE A 183 9.64 2.24 -4.90
C ILE A 183 9.72 3.72 -4.53
N TRP A 184 9.44 4.06 -3.28
CA TRP A 184 9.54 5.44 -2.80
C TRP A 184 10.94 6.04 -2.95
N ASP A 185 12.02 5.25 -2.79
CA ASP A 185 13.39 5.72 -3.02
C ASP A 185 13.63 6.12 -4.49
N PHE A 186 13.01 5.39 -5.42
CA PHE A 186 13.04 5.73 -6.84
C PHE A 186 12.24 7.02 -7.10
N LEU A 187 11.06 7.16 -6.52
CA LEU A 187 10.22 8.34 -6.69
C LEU A 187 10.87 9.62 -6.14
N GLU A 188 11.52 9.55 -4.97
CA GLU A 188 12.26 10.69 -4.39
C GLU A 188 13.43 11.12 -5.27
N LYS A 189 14.21 10.17 -5.80
CA LYS A 189 15.29 10.48 -6.74
C LYS A 189 14.78 11.08 -8.05
N SER A 190 13.66 10.57 -8.57
CA SER A 190 13.00 11.11 -9.76
C SER A 190 12.49 12.53 -9.52
N GLN A 191 11.89 12.81 -8.36
CA GLN A 191 11.48 14.16 -7.98
C GLN A 191 12.68 15.13 -7.99
N VAL A 192 13.79 14.78 -7.33
CA VAL A 192 15.00 15.61 -7.30
C VAL A 192 15.52 15.88 -8.72
N TYR A 193 15.50 14.87 -9.59
CA TYR A 193 15.87 15.04 -10.98
C TYR A 193 14.95 16.06 -11.68
N PHE A 194 13.63 15.91 -11.58
CA PHE A 194 12.68 16.78 -12.25
C PHE A 194 12.76 18.24 -11.78
N GLU A 195 12.85 18.47 -10.47
CA GLU A 195 13.01 19.82 -9.89
C GLU A 195 14.32 20.47 -10.37
N SER A 196 15.39 19.69 -10.55
CA SER A 196 16.66 20.20 -11.09
C SER A 196 16.63 20.46 -12.60
N ALA A 197 15.78 19.74 -13.35
CA ALA A 197 15.64 19.88 -14.80
C ALA A 197 14.79 21.09 -15.16
N GLU A 198 13.73 21.36 -14.39
CA GLU A 198 12.87 22.54 -14.50
C GLU A 198 13.68 23.84 -14.34
N GLN A 199 14.60 23.87 -13.36
CA GLN A 199 15.51 25.02 -13.14
C GLN A 199 16.47 25.30 -14.30
N ARG A 200 16.72 24.32 -15.17
CA ARG A 200 17.68 24.44 -16.28
C ARG A 200 17.01 24.75 -17.63
N GLU A 201 15.69 24.93 -17.67
CA GLU A 201 14.89 25.16 -18.90
C GLU A 201 15.17 24.16 -20.03
N VAL A 202 15.60 22.93 -19.71
CA VAL A 202 16.10 21.95 -20.69
C VAL A 202 14.98 21.36 -21.57
N THR A 203 13.72 21.55 -21.21
CA THR A 203 12.56 20.93 -21.86
C THR A 203 11.45 21.95 -22.09
N PRO A 204 11.15 22.34 -23.34
CA PRO A 204 10.07 23.28 -23.67
C PRO A 204 8.67 22.63 -23.84
N ASP A 205 8.50 21.32 -23.60
CA ASP A 205 7.19 20.64 -23.77
C ASP A 205 6.24 20.95 -22.61
N GLU A 206 5.26 21.86 -22.84
CA GLU A 206 4.20 22.29 -21.90
C GLU A 206 3.51 21.14 -21.15
N ASN A 207 3.32 20.00 -21.85
CA ASN A 207 2.70 18.83 -21.25
C ASN A 207 3.63 18.17 -20.22
N TRP A 208 4.93 18.17 -20.47
CA TRP A 208 5.93 17.63 -19.55
C TRP A 208 6.03 18.47 -18.27
N GLN A 209 6.11 19.82 -18.34
CA GLN A 209 6.20 20.59 -17.09
C GLN A 209 4.92 20.46 -16.27
N THR A 210 3.75 20.40 -16.93
CA THR A 210 2.48 20.16 -16.23
C THR A 210 2.52 18.83 -15.46
N ARG A 211 2.95 17.73 -16.10
CA ARG A 211 3.11 16.42 -15.44
C ARG A 211 4.08 16.48 -14.26
N VAL A 212 5.22 17.14 -14.44
CA VAL A 212 6.25 17.32 -13.39
C VAL A 212 5.73 18.12 -12.20
N CYS A 213 5.07 19.25 -12.46
CA CYS A 213 4.51 20.13 -11.43
C CYS A 213 3.51 19.37 -10.56
N HIS A 214 2.56 18.66 -11.18
CA HIS A 214 1.61 17.81 -10.46
C HIS A 214 2.31 16.71 -9.66
N PHE A 215 3.24 15.97 -10.27
CA PHE A 215 3.97 14.91 -9.57
C PHE A 215 4.72 15.44 -8.34
N CYS A 216 5.51 16.50 -8.50
CA CYS A 216 6.30 17.08 -7.42
C CYS A 216 5.42 17.68 -6.31
N ARG A 217 4.28 18.29 -6.66
CA ARG A 217 3.31 18.79 -5.66
C ARG A 217 2.81 17.66 -4.75
N PHE A 218 2.48 16.50 -5.29
CA PHE A 218 1.97 15.37 -4.50
C PHE A 218 3.11 14.74 -3.68
N MET A 219 4.29 14.58 -4.27
CA MET A 219 5.47 14.09 -3.55
C MET A 219 5.80 14.98 -2.33
N ARG A 220 5.79 16.31 -2.49
CA ARG A 220 5.99 17.25 -1.37
C ARG A 220 4.88 17.14 -0.33
N ALA A 221 3.62 17.11 -0.75
CA ALA A 221 2.48 16.99 0.16
C ALA A 221 2.59 15.72 1.02
N ILE A 222 2.87 14.57 0.40
CA ILE A 222 3.03 13.29 1.09
C ILE A 222 4.25 13.30 2.01
N ASN A 223 5.38 13.85 1.58
CA ASN A 223 6.58 13.94 2.41
C ASN A 223 6.43 14.92 3.59
N SER A 224 5.57 15.93 3.46
CA SER A 224 5.29 16.92 4.51
C SER A 224 4.24 16.46 5.54
N THR A 225 3.63 15.27 5.35
CA THR A 225 2.62 14.78 6.28
C THR A 225 3.21 14.55 7.68
N SER A 226 2.47 14.90 8.72
CA SER A 226 2.87 14.65 10.12
C SER A 226 2.69 13.18 10.54
N ARG A 227 2.18 12.32 9.65
CA ARG A 227 1.95 10.91 9.92
C ARG A 227 3.25 10.12 9.83
N ASN A 228 3.41 9.13 10.70
CA ASN A 228 4.56 8.22 10.69
C ASN A 228 4.34 7.03 9.75
N ILE A 229 3.93 7.30 8.51
CA ILE A 229 3.76 6.28 7.47
C ILE A 229 5.11 5.93 6.84
N GLY A 230 5.35 4.63 6.66
CA GLY A 230 6.53 4.13 5.96
C GLY A 230 6.47 4.33 4.46
N LYS A 231 7.54 3.94 3.77
CA LYS A 231 7.70 4.15 2.31
C LYS A 231 6.61 3.47 1.48
N ASP A 232 6.16 2.28 1.87
CA ASP A 232 5.08 1.59 1.15
C ASP A 232 3.75 2.31 1.36
N GLY A 233 3.50 2.82 2.58
CA GLY A 233 2.33 3.64 2.88
C GLY A 233 2.31 4.97 2.10
N LYS A 234 3.47 5.60 1.89
CA LYS A 234 3.59 6.79 1.03
C LYS A 234 3.30 6.45 -0.43
N PHE A 235 3.80 5.32 -0.93
CA PHE A 235 3.49 4.87 -2.30
C PHE A 235 1.99 4.58 -2.46
N GLN A 236 1.36 3.86 -1.53
CA GLN A 236 -0.08 3.63 -1.49
C GLN A 236 -0.87 4.95 -1.52
N MET A 237 -0.47 5.93 -0.71
CA MET A 237 -1.07 7.25 -0.69
C MET A 237 -0.98 7.94 -2.05
N LEU A 238 0.21 7.94 -2.67
CA LEU A 238 0.42 8.52 -3.98
C LEU A 238 -0.48 7.87 -5.03
N VAL A 239 -0.56 6.54 -5.06
CA VAL A 239 -1.43 5.83 -6.00
C VAL A 239 -2.90 6.21 -5.79
N CYS A 240 -3.38 6.25 -4.55
CA CYS A 240 -4.76 6.62 -4.26
C CYS A 240 -5.08 8.04 -4.72
N LEU A 241 -4.21 9.00 -4.37
CA LEU A 241 -4.36 10.40 -4.75
C LEU A 241 -4.28 10.60 -6.27
N GLY A 242 -3.38 9.88 -6.94
CA GLY A 242 -3.28 9.88 -8.40
C GLY A 242 -4.50 9.26 -9.08
N ALA A 243 -5.12 8.24 -8.47
CA ALA A 243 -6.37 7.66 -8.98
C ALA A 243 -7.53 8.66 -8.85
N ARG A 244 -7.67 9.28 -7.67
CA ARG A 244 -8.66 10.34 -7.37
C ARG A 244 -8.58 11.48 -8.37
N ASP A 245 -7.37 11.96 -8.65
CA ASP A 245 -7.16 13.16 -9.48
C ASP A 245 -6.85 12.83 -10.94
N HIS A 246 -6.99 11.55 -11.34
CA HIS A 246 -6.79 11.08 -12.71
C HIS A 246 -5.37 11.34 -13.27
N LEU A 247 -4.35 11.23 -12.42
CA LEU A 247 -2.96 11.53 -12.76
C LEU A 247 -2.06 10.30 -12.94
N LEU A 248 -2.53 9.09 -12.61
CA LEU A 248 -1.68 7.89 -12.63
C LEU A 248 -1.01 7.64 -13.99
N HIS A 249 -1.76 7.70 -15.09
CA HIS A 249 -1.22 7.47 -16.42
C HIS A 249 -0.20 8.55 -16.84
N HIS A 250 -0.41 9.80 -16.42
CA HIS A 250 0.56 10.89 -16.60
C HIS A 250 1.86 10.61 -15.85
N TRP A 251 1.77 10.15 -14.60
CA TRP A 251 2.95 9.83 -13.80
C TRP A 251 3.68 8.58 -14.28
N ILE A 252 2.98 7.56 -14.76
CA ILE A 252 3.61 6.39 -15.39
C ILE A 252 4.43 6.81 -16.62
N ALA A 253 3.85 7.63 -17.51
CA ALA A 253 4.57 8.16 -18.67
C ALA A 253 5.81 8.96 -18.25
N LEU A 254 5.64 9.86 -17.27
CA LEU A 254 6.71 10.70 -16.76
C LEU A 254 7.86 9.88 -16.15
N LEU A 255 7.55 8.85 -15.37
CA LEU A 255 8.55 8.02 -14.68
C LEU A 255 9.25 7.04 -15.63
N ALA A 256 8.56 6.52 -16.64
CA ALA A 256 9.16 5.66 -17.66
C ALA A 256 10.26 6.40 -18.44
N ASP A 257 10.06 7.68 -18.74
CA ASP A 257 11.02 8.53 -19.43
C ASP A 257 12.10 9.13 -18.48
N CYS A 258 12.02 8.85 -17.18
CA CYS A 258 12.97 9.39 -16.20
C CYS A 258 14.36 8.73 -16.32
N PRO A 259 15.47 9.49 -16.45
CA PRO A 259 16.81 8.90 -16.51
C PRO A 259 17.21 8.10 -15.27
N ILE A 260 16.58 8.34 -14.12
CA ILE A 260 16.79 7.57 -12.89
C ILE A 260 16.41 6.09 -13.08
N THR A 261 15.46 5.80 -14.00
CA THR A 261 15.04 4.44 -14.32
C THR A 261 16.20 3.58 -14.79
N VAL A 262 17.13 4.11 -15.60
CA VAL A 262 18.33 3.38 -16.06
C VAL A 262 19.23 2.96 -14.88
N GLN A 263 19.30 3.79 -13.85
CA GLN A 263 20.16 3.55 -12.69
C GLN A 263 19.57 2.50 -11.75
N MET A 264 18.24 2.48 -11.60
CA MET A 264 17.54 1.68 -10.59
C MET A 264 16.89 0.41 -11.12
N TYR A 265 16.75 0.26 -12.43
CA TYR A 265 16.09 -0.88 -13.06
C TYR A 265 17.01 -1.64 -14.04
N GLU A 266 16.82 -2.95 -14.10
CA GLU A 266 17.38 -3.87 -15.09
C GLU A 266 16.78 -3.59 -16.48
N ASP A 267 17.43 -4.04 -17.56
CA ASP A 267 16.97 -3.78 -18.93
C ASP A 267 15.65 -4.48 -19.27
N THR A 268 15.33 -5.56 -18.58
CA THR A 268 14.07 -6.31 -18.71
C THR A 268 12.93 -5.74 -17.87
N ALA A 269 13.14 -4.63 -17.16
CA ALA A 269 12.12 -4.02 -16.32
C ALA A 269 10.89 -3.58 -17.12
N LEU A 270 9.70 -3.76 -16.55
CA LEU A 270 8.44 -3.47 -17.25
C LEU A 270 8.36 -1.98 -17.59
N ILE A 271 8.75 -1.12 -16.64
CA ILE A 271 8.74 0.34 -16.79
C ILE A 271 9.71 0.85 -17.87
N LYS A 272 10.61 0.00 -18.40
CA LYS A 272 11.50 0.33 -19.51
C LYS A 272 11.00 -0.17 -20.87
N ASP A 273 10.03 -1.07 -20.89
CA ASP A 273 9.41 -1.54 -22.14
C ASP A 273 8.30 -0.57 -22.57
N ARG A 274 8.55 0.15 -23.67
CA ARG A 274 7.63 1.15 -24.20
C ARG A 274 6.26 0.58 -24.58
N SER A 275 6.20 -0.66 -25.06
CA SER A 275 4.93 -1.31 -25.43
C SER A 275 4.10 -1.62 -24.18
N LEU A 276 4.74 -2.20 -23.16
CA LEU A 276 4.10 -2.52 -21.88
C LEU A 276 3.65 -1.25 -21.15
N VAL A 277 4.48 -0.21 -21.11
CA VAL A 277 4.16 1.11 -20.54
C VAL A 277 2.97 1.75 -21.24
N ASN A 278 2.96 1.78 -22.58
CA ASN A 278 1.83 2.33 -23.33
C ASN A 278 0.53 1.56 -23.08
N SER A 279 0.62 0.23 -22.94
CA SER A 279 -0.53 -0.61 -22.61
C SER A 279 -1.06 -0.29 -21.21
N LEU A 280 -0.15 -0.15 -20.24
CA LEU A 280 -0.48 0.27 -18.87
C LEU A 280 -1.15 1.65 -18.82
N ILE A 281 -0.60 2.64 -19.54
CA ILE A 281 -1.18 3.99 -19.67
C ILE A 281 -2.62 3.92 -20.16
N ARG A 282 -2.88 3.17 -21.23
CA ARG A 282 -4.23 3.01 -21.80
C ARG A 282 -5.21 2.40 -20.81
N VAL A 283 -4.78 1.37 -20.08
CA VAL A 283 -5.62 0.74 -19.05
C VAL A 283 -5.91 1.73 -17.92
N LEU A 284 -4.92 2.48 -17.44
CA LEU A 284 -5.10 3.49 -16.39
C LEU A 284 -5.98 4.68 -16.84
N GLN A 285 -5.98 5.03 -18.12
CA GLN A 285 -6.84 6.09 -18.68
C GLN A 285 -8.33 5.75 -18.55
N THR A 286 -8.71 4.47 -18.46
CA THR A 286 -10.11 4.08 -18.22
C THR A 286 -10.67 4.62 -16.90
N LEU A 287 -9.81 4.96 -15.92
CA LEU A 287 -10.24 5.57 -14.67
C LEU A 287 -10.66 7.04 -14.80
N GLN A 288 -10.36 7.71 -15.92
CA GLN A 288 -10.65 9.14 -16.12
C GLN A 288 -12.16 9.45 -16.09
N GLU A 289 -13.00 8.46 -16.36
CA GLU A 289 -14.45 8.63 -16.42
C GLU A 289 -15.12 8.53 -15.03
N PHE A 290 -14.38 8.15 -13.98
CA PHE A 290 -14.96 7.76 -12.71
C PHE A 290 -14.50 8.61 -11.53
N ASN A 291 -15.40 9.33 -10.88
CA ASN A 291 -15.06 10.13 -9.69
C ASN A 291 -14.74 9.25 -8.47
N ILE A 292 -13.45 8.99 -8.24
CA ILE A 292 -12.96 8.18 -7.12
C ILE A 292 -12.94 9.03 -5.85
N THR A 293 -13.78 8.67 -4.87
CA THR A 293 -13.77 9.30 -3.54
C THR A 293 -12.95 8.45 -2.56
N LEU A 294 -12.00 9.08 -1.87
CA LEU A 294 -11.14 8.40 -0.89
C LEU A 294 -11.65 8.58 0.54
N GLU A 295 -11.54 7.52 1.35
CA GLU A 295 -11.80 7.61 2.79
C GLU A 295 -10.80 8.56 3.48
N ALA A 296 -11.28 9.33 4.46
CA ALA A 296 -10.44 10.25 5.22
C ALA A 296 -9.29 9.54 5.97
N SER A 297 -9.45 8.26 6.32
CA SER A 297 -8.41 7.43 6.94
C SER A 297 -7.20 7.26 6.02
N LEU A 298 -7.43 7.14 4.70
CA LEU A 298 -6.36 7.03 3.72
C LEU A 298 -5.61 8.35 3.60
N VAL A 299 -6.32 9.47 3.37
CA VAL A 299 -5.72 10.78 3.02
C VAL A 299 -5.51 11.73 4.21
N LYS A 300 -5.62 11.24 5.44
CA LYS A 300 -5.46 12.06 6.65
C LYS A 300 -4.13 12.83 6.62
N GLY A 301 -4.18 14.13 6.91
CA GLY A 301 -2.98 14.97 7.01
C GLY A 301 -2.35 15.35 5.67
N ILE A 302 -3.10 15.24 4.57
CA ILE A 302 -2.71 15.70 3.23
C ILE A 302 -3.57 16.91 2.86
N GLY A 303 -2.95 18.04 2.54
CA GLY A 303 -3.63 19.30 2.20
C GLY A 303 -3.57 19.62 0.70
N ILE A 304 -4.02 18.70 -0.16
CA ILE A 304 -4.06 18.89 -1.63
C ILE A 304 -5.34 18.40 -2.28
#